data_AF-A0A969NGD7-F1
#
_entry.id   AF-A0A969NGD7-F1
#
_cell.length_a   1.000
_cell.length_b   1.000
_cell.length_c   1.000
_cell.angle_alpha   90.00
_cell.angle_beta   90.00
_cell.angle_gamma   90.00
#
_symmetry.space_group_name_H-M   'P 1'
#
loop_
_entity.id
_entity.type
_entity.pdbx_description
1 polymer ?
#
loop_
_entity_poly.entity_id
_entity_poly.type
_entity_poly.pdbx_seq_one_letter_code
_entity_poly.pdbx_strand_id
1 'polypeptide(L)' 'MEKIDEIVIYNQKILEANNYIQAICNEFSAYYIDLHSQFVLNGSLNPMYDSGDHLHINKSGYKKWSEIISPFIYDK' A
#
# COMPACT_ATOMS: atom_id res chain seq x y z
N MET A 1 5.72 16.66 -20.44
CA MET A 1 5.86 15.42 -19.65
C MET A 1 4.49 14.83 -19.55
N GLU A 2 4.27 13.64 -20.11
CA GLU A 2 2.97 12.99 -20.06
C GLU A 2 2.67 12.51 -18.64
N LYS A 3 1.40 12.57 -18.24
CA LYS A 3 0.89 12.24 -16.89
C LYS A 3 1.29 10.82 -16.42
N ILE A 4 1.67 9.95 -17.35
CA ILE A 4 2.10 8.56 -17.14
C ILE A 4 3.49 8.51 -16.49
N ASP A 5 4.42 9.37 -16.91
CA ASP A 5 5.80 9.36 -16.39
C ASP A 5 5.84 9.72 -14.90
N GLU A 6 4.99 10.66 -14.49
CA GLU A 6 4.91 11.13 -13.10
C GLU A 6 4.36 10.06 -12.16
N ILE A 7 3.33 9.31 -12.59
CA ILE A 7 2.74 8.19 -11.84
C ILE A 7 3.78 7.09 -11.61
N VAL A 8 4.52 6.73 -12.67
CA VAL A 8 5.56 5.70 -12.60
C VAL A 8 6.67 6.11 -11.62
N ILE A 9 7.13 7.37 -11.68
CA ILE A 9 8.16 7.89 -10.78
C ILE A 9 7.69 7.89 -9.32
N TYR A 10 6.46 8.34 -9.05
CA TYR A 10 5.96 8.40 -7.68
C TYR A 10 5.77 7.01 -7.07
N ASN A 11 5.22 6.07 -7.84
CA ASN A 11 5.08 4.68 -7.41
C ASN A 11 6.43 4.02 -7.14
N GLN A 12 7.45 4.32 -7.96
CA GLN A 12 8.81 3.83 -7.73
C GLN A 12 9.39 4.30 -6.39
N LYS A 13 9.20 5.58 -6.03
CA LYS A 13 9.62 6.10 -4.72
C LYS A 13 8.91 5.42 -3.55
N ILE A 14 7.62 5.09 -3.70
CA ILE A 14 6.89 4.33 -2.68
C ILE A 14 7.46 2.92 -2.54
N LEU A 15 7.75 2.23 -3.64
CA LEU A 15 8.36 0.90 -3.63
C LEU A 15 9.74 0.90 -2.96
N GLU A 16 10.57 1.92 -3.24
CA GLU A 16 11.86 2.09 -2.57
C GLU A 16 11.69 2.26 -1.06
N ALA A 17 10.80 3.16 -0.63
CA ALA A 17 10.50 3.36 0.79
C ALA A 17 9.99 2.08 1.47
N ASN A 18 9.09 1.35 0.82
CA ASN A 18 8.56 0.08 1.32
C ASN A 18 9.65 -0.98 1.48
N ASN A 19 10.59 -1.07 0.53
CA ASN A 19 11.72 -1.99 0.63
C ASN A 19 12.62 -1.66 1.83
N TYR A 20 12.88 -0.37 2.08
CA TYR A 20 13.64 0.05 3.27
C TYR A 20 12.91 -0.27 4.58
N ILE A 21 11.60 -0.01 4.65
CA ILE A 21 10.78 -0.33 5.82
C ILE A 21 10.77 -1.85 6.07
N GLN A 22 10.60 -2.66 5.04
CA GLN A 22 10.63 -4.12 5.16
C GLN A 22 11.99 -4.62 5.67
N ALA A 23 13.10 -4.05 5.18
CA ALA A 23 14.43 -4.39 5.65
C ALA A 23 14.61 -4.09 7.15
N ILE A 24 14.13 -2.93 7.61
CA ILE A 24 14.13 -2.55 9.03
C ILE A 24 13.25 -3.52 9.84
N CYS A 25 12.04 -3.83 9.38
CA CYS A 25 11.17 -4.80 10.06
C CYS A 25 11.88 -6.15 10.26
N ASN A 26 12.59 -6.64 9.25
CA ASN A 26 13.36 -7.88 9.34
C ASN A 26 14.50 -7.78 10.37
N GLU A 27 15.23 -6.65 10.42
CA GLU A 27 16.31 -6.42 11.40
C GLU A 27 15.78 -6.43 12.84
N PHE A 28 14.63 -5.81 13.07
CA PHE A 28 14.04 -5.68 14.41
C PHE A 28 13.07 -6.81 14.77
N SER A 29 12.97 -7.88 13.96
CA SER A 29 12.01 -8.98 14.16
C SER A 29 10.55 -8.48 14.29
N ALA A 30 10.20 -7.43 13.55
CA ALA A 30 8.86 -6.87 13.46
C ALA A 30 8.14 -7.39 12.21
N TYR A 31 6.81 -7.45 12.27
CA TYR A 31 5.99 -7.82 11.12
C TYR A 31 5.91 -6.67 10.12
N TYR A 32 6.26 -6.95 8.86
CA TYR A 32 5.96 -6.10 7.73
C TYR A 32 4.69 -6.58 7.04
N ILE A 33 3.71 -5.69 6.86
CA ILE A 33 2.45 -5.97 6.16
C ILE A 33 2.46 -5.15 4.87
N ASP A 34 2.57 -5.83 3.73
CA ASP A 34 2.54 -5.19 2.42
C ASP A 34 1.10 -4.79 2.04
N LEU A 35 0.74 -3.54 2.31
CA LEU A 35 -0.54 -2.97 1.87
C LEU A 35 -0.46 -2.45 0.43
N HIS A 36 0.71 -2.07 -0.06
CA HIS A 36 0.86 -1.43 -1.36
C HIS A 36 0.41 -2.35 -2.49
N SER A 37 0.90 -3.59 -2.51
CA SER A 37 0.50 -4.59 -3.52
C SER A 37 -0.99 -4.95 -3.46
N GLN A 38 -1.66 -4.69 -2.34
CA GLN A 38 -3.08 -4.99 -2.15
C GLN A 38 -4.00 -3.90 -2.70
N PHE A 39 -3.48 -2.67 -2.85
CA PHE A 39 -4.26 -1.49 -3.23
C PHE A 39 -3.83 -0.87 -4.57
N VAL A 40 -2.66 -1.21 -5.11
CA VAL A 40 -2.18 -0.63 -6.37
C VAL A 40 -2.59 -1.47 -7.59
N LEU A 41 -3.06 -0.80 -8.63
CA LEU A 41 -3.33 -1.34 -9.96
C LEU A 41 -2.69 -0.43 -11.01
N ASN A 42 -1.82 -0.99 -11.86
CA ASN A 42 -1.12 -0.24 -12.91
C ASN A 42 -0.35 1.00 -12.38
N GLY A 43 0.25 0.89 -11.19
CA GLY A 43 1.05 1.97 -10.59
C GLY A 43 0.24 3.09 -9.94
N SER A 44 -1.09 2.98 -9.88
CA SER A 44 -1.97 3.92 -9.19
C SER A 44 -2.86 3.22 -8.17
N LEU A 45 -3.47 3.97 -7.25
CA LEU A 45 -4.48 3.42 -6.36
C LEU A 45 -5.61 2.81 -7.20
N ASN A 46 -5.97 1.56 -6.91
CA ASN A 46 -7.02 0.84 -7.61
C ASN A 46 -8.33 1.64 -7.47
N PRO A 47 -9.01 2.01 -8.59
CA PRO A 47 -10.24 2.80 -8.55
C PRO A 47 -11.37 2.18 -7.70
N MET A 48 -11.36 0.86 -7.52
CA MET A 48 -12.31 0.18 -6.62
C MET A 48 -12.17 0.65 -5.16
N TYR A 49 -10.96 1.03 -4.76
CA TYR A 49 -10.63 1.45 -3.40
C TYR A 49 -10.33 2.93 -3.28
N ASP A 50 -10.24 3.71 -4.36
CA ASP A 50 -9.99 5.17 -4.31
C ASP A 50 -11.22 5.93 -3.76
N SER A 51 -10.96 6.95 -2.94
CA SER A 51 -11.97 7.90 -2.45
C SER A 51 -12.33 8.99 -3.48
N GLY A 52 -11.55 9.10 -4.56
CA GLY A 52 -11.69 10.09 -5.63
C GLY A 52 -10.60 11.17 -5.61
N ASP A 53 -9.71 11.14 -4.61
CA ASP A 53 -8.58 12.06 -4.48
C ASP A 53 -7.22 11.44 -4.85
N HIS A 54 -7.22 10.17 -5.27
CA HIS A 54 -6.05 9.42 -5.70
C HIS A 54 -5.01 9.16 -4.60
N LEU A 55 -5.40 9.33 -3.33
CA LEU A 55 -4.54 9.11 -2.17
C LEU A 55 -5.23 8.26 -1.10
N HIS A 56 -6.42 8.66 -0.67
CA HIS A 56 -7.14 8.00 0.40
C HIS A 56 -8.01 6.87 -0.12
N ILE A 57 -8.10 5.79 0.65
CA ILE A 57 -9.01 4.70 0.34
C ILE A 57 -10.43 4.98 0.82
N ASN A 58 -11.41 4.47 0.08
CA ASN A 58 -12.82 4.54 0.40
C ASN A 58 -13.24 3.46 1.43
N LYS A 59 -14.56 3.41 1.72
CA LYS A 59 -15.15 2.44 2.66
C LYS A 59 -14.79 0.98 2.34
N SER A 60 -14.82 0.59 1.07
CA SER A 60 -14.46 -0.77 0.63
C SER A 60 -12.99 -1.04 0.82
N GLY A 61 -12.14 -0.03 0.60
CA GLY A 61 -10.71 -0.12 0.87
C GLY A 61 -10.42 -0.31 2.36
N TYR A 62 -11.04 0.47 3.25
CA TYR A 62 -10.88 0.28 4.70
C TYR A 62 -11.37 -1.08 5.17
N LYS A 63 -12.44 -1.61 4.59
CA LYS A 63 -12.90 -2.98 4.88
C LYS A 63 -11.81 -3.99 4.50
N LYS A 64 -11.25 -3.90 3.29
CA LYS A 64 -10.16 -4.79 2.86
C LYS A 64 -8.90 -4.62 3.72
N TRP A 65 -8.54 -3.40 4.09
CA TRP A 65 -7.42 -3.14 5.00
C TRP A 65 -7.65 -3.86 6.33
N SER A 66 -8.83 -3.71 6.92
CA SER A 66 -9.20 -4.42 8.16
C SER A 66 -9.04 -5.93 8.01
N GLU A 67 -9.49 -6.52 6.90
CA GLU A 67 -9.36 -7.96 6.63
C GLU A 67 -7.88 -8.40 6.54
N ILE A 68 -7.01 -7.57 5.94
CA ILE A 68 -5.58 -7.85 5.81
C ILE A 68 -4.86 -7.84 7.17
N ILE A 69 -5.19 -6.87 8.06
CA ILE A 69 -4.47 -6.70 9.33
C ILE A 69 -5.05 -7.54 10.47
N SER A 70 -6.31 -7.95 10.37
CA SER A 70 -6.99 -8.68 11.47
C SER A 70 -6.25 -9.92 11.95
N PRO A 71 -5.66 -10.77 11.08
CA PRO A 71 -4.86 -11.92 11.51
C PRO A 71 -3.66 -11.52 12.39
N PHE A 72 -3.09 -10.33 12.22
CA PHE A 72 -1.92 -9.88 12.98
C PHE A 72 -2.27 -9.22 14.31
N ILE A 73 -3.54 -8.85 14.51
CA ILE A 73 -4.03 -8.17 15.72
C ILE A 73 -4.75 -9.16 16.63
N TYR A 74 -5.53 -10.07 16.05
CA TYR A 74 -6.45 -10.94 16.77
C TYR A 74 -6.02 -12.41 16.84
N ASP A 75 -4.99 -12.86 16.11
CA ASP A 75 -4.32 -14.13 16.46
C ASP A 75 -3.38 -13.91 17.66
N LYS A 76 -3.96 -14.06 18.85
CA LYS A 76 -3.26 -14.40 20.09
C LYS A 76 -4.02 -15.49 20.83
#